data_AF-F4GG82-F1
#
_entry.id   AF-F4GG82-F1
#
_cell.length_a   1.000
_cell.length_b   1.000
_cell.length_c   1.000
_cell.angle_alpha   90.00
_cell.angle_beta   90.00
_cell.angle_gamma   90.00
#
_symmetry.space_group_name_H-M   'P 1'
#
loop_
_entity.id
_entity.type
_entity.pdbx_description
1 polymer ?
#
loop_
_entity_poly.entity_id
_entity_poly.type
_entity_poly.pdbx_seq_one_letter_code
_entity_poly.pdbx_strand_id
1 'polypeptide(L)'
;MHFTAMSRNLERMRAALTEWMIKEEILGDAFFVDIEAWRARNEPYGNDSLLVLVFDSSTLHTMLNYGGDTMEFDDLVESFGFWYELGHSWNMGFYPIEGGEFNIEVQCGWG
;
A
#
# COMPACT_ATOMS: atom_id res chain seq x y z
N MET A 1 -20.49 -3.04 12.21
CA MET A 1 -20.10 -3.62 10.90
C MET A 1 -19.10 -2.66 10.26
N HIS A 2 -17.80 -2.80 10.57
CA HIS A 2 -16.73 -1.86 10.15
C HIS A 2 -15.66 -2.53 9.27
N PHE A 3 -15.91 -3.73 8.74
CA PHE A 3 -14.96 -4.48 7.91
C PHE A 3 -15.00 -4.11 6.42
N THR A 4 -16.08 -3.48 5.94
CA THR A 4 -16.29 -3.23 4.50
C THR A 4 -15.62 -1.98 3.95
N ALA A 5 -15.35 -0.98 4.80
CA ALA A 5 -14.69 0.25 4.37
C ALA A 5 -13.19 0.03 4.09
N MET A 6 -12.51 -0.70 4.98
CA MET A 6 -11.08 -0.99 4.88
C MET A 6 -10.75 -1.86 3.67
N SER A 7 -11.50 -2.95 3.44
CA SER A 7 -11.31 -3.81 2.26
C SER A 7 -11.53 -3.04 0.95
N ARG A 8 -12.54 -2.17 0.89
CA ARG A 8 -12.81 -1.35 -0.29
C ARG A 8 -11.70 -0.31 -0.54
N ASN A 9 -11.18 0.31 0.52
CA ASN A 9 -10.07 1.26 0.37
C ASN A 9 -8.79 0.54 -0.09
N LEU A 10 -8.53 -0.67 0.41
CA LEU A 10 -7.39 -1.49 -0.02
C LEU A 10 -7.49 -1.87 -1.50
N GLU A 11 -8.67 -2.27 -1.99
CA GLU A 11 -8.88 -2.55 -3.41
C GLU A 11 -8.66 -1.30 -4.29
N ARG A 12 -9.14 -0.14 -3.84
CA ARG A 12 -8.93 1.14 -4.54
C ARG A 12 -7.47 1.56 -4.55
N MET A 13 -6.78 1.42 -3.41
CA MET A 13 -5.35 1.67 -3.29
C MET A 13 -4.57 0.76 -4.24
N ARG A 14 -4.85 -0.55 -4.23
CA ARG A 14 -4.22 -1.51 -5.14
C ARG A 14 -4.40 -1.11 -6.60
N ALA A 15 -5.62 -0.73 -7.01
CA ALA A 15 -5.90 -0.30 -8.37
C ALA A 15 -5.12 0.98 -8.72
N ALA A 16 -5.19 2.00 -7.85
CA ALA A 16 -4.51 3.28 -8.05
C ALA A 16 -2.98 3.14 -8.12
N LEU A 17 -2.38 2.33 -7.23
CA LEU A 17 -0.95 2.03 -7.25
C LEU A 17 -0.57 1.28 -8.53
N THR A 18 -1.40 0.32 -8.96
CA THR A 18 -1.17 -0.39 -10.23
C THR A 18 -1.21 0.56 -11.42
N GLU A 19 -2.20 1.44 -11.49
CA GLU A 19 -2.32 2.44 -12.55
C GLU A 19 -1.16 3.44 -12.55
N TRP A 20 -0.75 3.93 -11.36
CA TRP A 20 0.40 4.79 -11.21
C TRP A 20 1.69 4.11 -11.65
N MET A 21 1.93 2.86 -11.22
CA MET A 21 3.10 2.08 -11.65
C MET A 21 3.12 1.80 -13.16
N ILE A 22 1.96 1.63 -13.79
CA ILE A 22 1.84 1.50 -15.25
C ILE A 22 2.17 2.83 -15.94
N LYS A 23 1.62 3.94 -15.43
CA LYS A 23 1.83 5.28 -16.00
C LYS A 23 3.29 5.70 -15.94
N GLU A 24 3.95 5.42 -14.84
CA GLU A 24 5.38 5.72 -14.64
C GLU A 24 6.29 4.68 -15.32
N GLU A 25 5.72 3.65 -15.98
CA GLU A 25 6.45 2.54 -16.63
C GLU A 25 7.39 1.78 -15.67
N ILE A 26 7.11 1.81 -14.37
CA ILE A 26 7.92 1.18 -13.31
C ILE A 26 7.34 -0.14 -12.80
N LEU A 27 6.15 -0.53 -13.28
CA LEU A 27 5.48 -1.78 -12.88
C LEU A 27 6.45 -2.96 -13.03
N GLY A 28 7.17 -3.08 -14.14
CA GLY A 28 8.20 -4.10 -14.31
C GLY A 28 7.70 -5.51 -13.93
N ASP A 29 8.30 -6.08 -12.88
CA ASP A 29 7.93 -7.36 -12.26
C ASP A 29 7.29 -7.17 -10.86
N ALA A 30 6.78 -5.98 -10.56
CA ALA A 30 6.11 -5.69 -9.30
C ALA A 30 4.70 -6.30 -9.31
N PHE A 31 4.41 -7.13 -8.30
CA PHE A 31 3.10 -7.74 -8.11
C PHE A 31 2.64 -7.69 -6.67
N PHE A 32 1.34 -7.56 -6.50
CA PHE A 32 0.69 -7.59 -5.19
C PHE A 32 0.37 -9.03 -4.77
N VAL A 33 0.71 -9.37 -3.54
CA VAL A 33 0.42 -10.64 -2.90
C VAL A 33 -0.45 -10.38 -1.68
N ASP A 34 -1.53 -11.14 -1.57
CA ASP A 34 -2.38 -11.11 -0.39
C ASP A 34 -1.66 -11.69 0.82
N ILE A 35 -1.97 -11.21 2.02
CA ILE A 35 -1.33 -11.68 3.25
C ILE A 35 -1.52 -13.18 3.47
N GLU A 36 -2.66 -13.75 3.07
CA GLU A 36 -2.89 -15.20 3.19
C GLU A 36 -1.91 -15.99 2.31
N ALA A 37 -1.71 -15.52 1.08
CA ALA A 37 -0.77 -16.11 0.13
C ALA A 37 0.70 -15.86 0.52
N TRP A 38 0.99 -14.73 1.18
CA TRP A 38 2.32 -14.40 1.69
C TRP A 38 2.68 -15.25 2.91
N ARG A 39 1.76 -15.39 3.88
CA ARG A 39 1.93 -16.27 5.05
C ARG A 39 2.11 -17.73 4.66
N ALA A 40 1.46 -18.18 3.58
CA ALA A 40 1.65 -19.53 3.04
C ALA A 40 3.09 -19.79 2.57
N ARG A 41 3.87 -18.75 2.25
CA ARG A 41 5.29 -18.85 1.89
C ARG A 41 6.22 -18.94 3.11
N ASN A 42 5.70 -18.70 4.32
CA ASN A 42 6.45 -18.74 5.58
C ASN A 42 7.64 -17.74 5.64
N GLU A 43 7.52 -16.60 4.95
CA GLU A 43 8.55 -15.57 4.93
C GLU A 43 8.66 -14.84 6.28
N PRO A 44 9.83 -14.32 6.69
CA PRO A 44 10.03 -13.70 8.00
C PRO A 44 9.46 -12.28 8.15
N TYR A 45 9.26 -11.53 7.06
CA TYR A 45 8.80 -10.13 7.08
C TYR A 45 7.47 -9.97 6.35
N GLY A 46 6.68 -8.96 6.72
CA GLY A 46 5.39 -8.66 6.09
C GLY A 46 4.23 -9.57 6.51
N ASN A 47 4.41 -10.46 7.50
CA ASN A 47 3.36 -11.36 7.99
C ASN A 47 2.19 -10.68 8.70
N ASP A 48 2.32 -9.43 9.12
CA ASP A 48 1.24 -8.68 9.77
C ASP A 48 0.63 -7.59 8.86
N SER A 49 1.15 -7.46 7.64
CA SER A 49 0.63 -6.50 6.65
C SER A 49 -0.70 -6.96 6.07
N LEU A 50 -1.51 -6.03 5.56
CA LEU A 50 -2.75 -6.36 4.85
C LEU A 50 -2.50 -6.78 3.41
N LEU A 51 -1.44 -6.26 2.81
CA LEU A 51 -1.05 -6.51 1.43
C LEU A 51 0.46 -6.41 1.34
N VAL A 52 1.09 -7.27 0.55
CA VAL A 52 2.54 -7.22 0.28
C VAL A 52 2.74 -6.90 -1.19
N LEU A 53 3.51 -5.85 -1.48
CA LEU A 53 4.06 -5.61 -2.82
C LEU A 53 5.44 -6.24 -2.89
N VAL A 54 5.60 -7.15 -3.83
CA VAL A 54 6.86 -7.82 -4.12
C VAL A 54 7.37 -7.25 -5.43
N PHE A 55 8.64 -6.85 -5.47
CA PHE A 55 9.28 -6.33 -6.66
C PHE A 55 10.71 -6.85 -6.73
N ASP A 56 11.02 -7.61 -7.77
CA ASP A 56 12.37 -8.10 -8.02
C ASP A 56 13.06 -7.20 -9.06
N SER A 57 14.16 -6.56 -8.67
CA SER A 57 15.04 -5.74 -9.52
C SER A 57 14.39 -4.68 -10.42
N SER A 58 13.13 -4.30 -10.15
CA SER A 58 12.37 -3.35 -10.97
C SER A 58 12.82 -1.90 -10.74
N THR A 59 12.43 -0.98 -11.62
CA THR A 59 12.75 0.46 -11.47
C THR A 59 12.33 1.01 -10.09
N LEU A 60 11.25 0.46 -9.54
CA LEU A 60 10.80 0.71 -8.16
C LEU A 60 11.85 0.33 -7.10
N HIS A 61 12.56 -0.80 -7.27
CA HIS A 61 13.65 -1.22 -6.38
C HIS A 61 14.77 -0.17 -6.35
N THR A 62 15.19 0.30 -7.53
CA THR A 62 16.23 1.33 -7.63
C THR A 62 15.73 2.65 -7.05
N MET A 63 14.50 3.05 -7.35
CA MET A 63 13.90 4.28 -6.81
C MET A 63 13.82 4.26 -5.27
N LEU A 64 13.33 3.16 -4.69
CA LEU A 64 13.17 3.03 -3.23
C LEU A 64 14.51 2.86 -2.50
N ASN A 65 15.48 2.12 -3.06
CA ASN A 65 16.76 1.85 -2.37
C ASN A 65 17.85 2.90 -2.64
N TYR A 66 17.82 3.60 -3.79
CA TYR A 66 18.85 4.57 -4.18
C TYR A 66 18.40 6.04 -4.05
N GLY A 67 17.24 6.31 -3.43
CA GLY A 67 16.78 7.66 -3.12
C GLY A 67 16.15 8.41 -4.30
N GLY A 68 15.28 7.73 -5.04
CA GLY A 68 14.38 8.35 -6.01
C GLY A 68 13.22 9.09 -5.33
N ASP A 69 12.52 9.91 -6.09
CA ASP A 69 11.38 10.68 -5.59
C ASP A 69 10.18 9.77 -5.38
N THR A 70 9.91 9.43 -4.12
CA THR A 70 8.78 8.57 -3.71
C THR A 70 7.64 9.40 -3.13
N MET A 71 7.69 10.72 -3.24
CA MET A 71 6.74 11.63 -2.58
C MET A 71 5.32 11.44 -3.12
N GLU A 72 5.17 11.26 -4.44
CA GLU A 72 3.86 10.96 -5.05
C GLU A 72 3.30 9.61 -4.61
N PHE A 73 4.18 8.62 -4.40
CA PHE A 73 3.77 7.31 -3.91
C PHE A 73 3.33 7.37 -2.44
N ASP A 74 4.06 8.11 -1.61
CA ASP A 74 3.75 8.33 -0.20
C ASP A 74 2.38 9.03 -0.05
N ASP A 75 2.19 10.15 -0.76
CA ASP A 75 0.94 10.92 -0.74
C ASP A 75 -0.25 10.07 -1.22
N LEU A 76 -0.05 9.24 -2.25
CA LEU A 76 -1.10 8.33 -2.73
C LEU A 76 -1.48 7.31 -1.68
N VAL A 77 -0.51 6.66 -1.03
CA VAL A 77 -0.77 5.62 -0.02
C VAL A 77 -1.40 6.22 1.25
N GLU A 78 -0.89 7.37 1.71
CA GLU A 78 -1.46 8.12 2.83
C GLU A 78 -2.88 8.63 2.53
N SER A 79 -3.17 9.04 1.28
CA SER A 79 -4.51 9.49 0.85
C SER A 79 -5.58 8.41 1.05
N PHE A 80 -5.20 7.13 0.93
CA PHE A 80 -6.10 6.00 1.21
C PHE A 80 -6.16 5.59 2.69
N GLY A 81 -5.36 6.22 3.56
CA GLY A 81 -5.28 5.91 4.99
C GLY A 81 -4.40 4.70 5.29
N PHE A 82 -3.42 4.42 4.43
CA PHE A 82 -2.45 3.35 4.63
C PHE A 82 -1.05 3.96 4.76
N TRP A 83 -0.16 3.21 5.39
CA TRP A 83 1.28 3.45 5.37
C TRP A 83 1.96 2.16 4.91
N TYR A 84 3.20 2.27 4.46
CA TYR A 84 3.95 1.11 3.98
C TYR A 84 5.28 0.99 4.72
N GLU A 85 5.73 -0.25 4.89
CA GLU A 85 7.02 -0.59 5.46
C GLU A 85 7.81 -1.41 4.45
N LEU A 86 9.02 -0.98 4.14
CA LEU A 86 9.99 -1.80 3.41
C LEU A 86 10.53 -2.88 4.36
N GLY A 87 10.31 -4.15 4.00
CA GLY A 87 10.87 -5.28 4.73
C GLY A 87 12.28 -5.58 4.25
N HIS A 88 12.40 -6.47 3.27
CA HIS A 88 13.66 -6.60 2.52
C HIS A 88 13.68 -5.62 1.36
N SER A 89 14.86 -5.31 0.82
CA SER A 89 15.04 -4.41 -0.33
C SER A 89 14.16 -4.74 -1.56
N TRP A 90 13.49 -5.89 -1.59
CA TRP A 90 12.61 -6.39 -2.66
C TRP A 90 11.16 -6.67 -2.22
N ASN A 91 10.77 -6.32 -0.99
CA ASN A 91 9.38 -6.43 -0.52
C ASN A 91 8.92 -5.25 0.34
N MET A 92 7.63 -4.98 0.28
CA MET A 92 6.99 -3.90 1.01
C MET A 92 5.62 -4.36 1.54
N GLY A 93 5.39 -4.20 2.84
CA GLY A 93 4.10 -4.48 3.47
C GLY A 93 3.29 -3.20 3.62
N PHE A 94 2.00 -3.24 3.30
CA PHE A 94 1.06 -2.16 3.56
C PHE A 94 0.29 -2.41 4.84
N TYR A 95 0.24 -1.39 5.67
CA TYR A 95 -0.44 -1.40 6.96
C TYR A 95 -1.47 -0.27 7.00
N PRO A 96 -2.64 -0.51 7.59
CA PRO A 96 -3.60 0.56 7.80
C PRO A 96 -3.03 1.53 8.84
N ILE A 97 -3.22 2.83 8.65
CA ILE A 97 -2.90 3.81 9.69
C ILE A 97 -4.03 3.71 10.73
N GLU A 98 -3.82 2.90 11.78
CA GLU A 98 -4.69 2.90 12.96
C GLU A 98 -4.56 4.25 13.67
N GLY A 99 -5.55 5.12 13.46
CA GLY A 99 -5.49 6.52 13.87
C GLY A 99 -5.94 7.49 12.77
N GLY A 100 -6.16 7.00 11.55
CA GLY A 100 -7.00 7.66 10.55
C GLY A 100 -8.45 7.64 11.00
N GLU A 101 -8.78 8.30 12.11
CA GLU A 101 -10.10 8.88 12.28
C GLU A 101 -10.32 9.73 11.04
N PHE A 102 -11.03 9.18 10.05
CA PHE A 102 -11.93 9.99 9.25
C PHE A 102 -12.79 10.72 10.27
N ASN A 103 -12.32 11.90 10.68
CA ASN A 103 -13.15 12.93 11.26
C ASN A 103 -14.14 13.23 10.15
N ILE A 104 -15.24 12.49 10.14
CA ILE A 104 -16.50 13.04 9.73
C ILE A 104 -16.69 14.26 10.62
N GLU A 105 -16.20 15.40 10.15
CA GLU A 105 -16.65 16.68 10.62
C GLU A 105 -18.17 16.56 10.74
N VAL A 106 -18.62 16.80 11.95
CA VAL A 106 -20.02 16.83 12.34
C VAL A 106 -20.66 18.02 11.61
N GLN A 107 -20.90 17.87 10.32
CA GLN A 107 -21.70 18.76 9.50
C GLN A 107 -23.06 18.13 9.25
N CYS A 108 -23.87 18.13 10.30
CA CYS A 108 -25.32 18.33 10.26
C CYS A 108 -25.60 19.10 11.57
N GLY A 109 -25.69 20.42 11.62
CA GLY A 109 -26.54 21.23 10.76
C GLY A 109 -27.98 21.11 11.23
N TRP A 110 -28.38 22.04 12.11
CA TRP A 110 -29.73 22.45 12.49
C TRP A 110 -30.93 21.80 11.76
N GLY A 111 -31.87 21.28 12.55
CA GLY A 111 -33.21 20.87 12.12
C GLY A 111 -34.02 20.29 13.25
#